data_AF-A0A1Y2A777-F1
#
_entry.id   AF-A0A1Y2A777-F1
#
_cell.length_a   1.000
_cell.length_b   1.000
_cell.length_c   1.000
_cell.angle_alpha   90.00
_cell.angle_beta   90.00
_cell.angle_gamma   90.00
#
_symmetry.space_group_name_H-M   'P 1'
#
loop_
_entity.id
_entity.type
_entity.pdbx_description
1 polymer ?
#
loop_
_entity_poly.entity_id
_entity_poly.type
_entity_poly.pdbx_seq_one_letter_code
_entity_poly.pdbx_strand_id
1 'polypeptide(L)'
;MFHRKWNPFSPKRGVRDQPPSAPRGMNVKVGPRGHEQTIHIPGQALQSCPFLRQHVVEGSAITNIDPIIFKILIQYLDNGFGLSDLAEQPRIMLSFAKAWHLAKAIELPVLQNRLTDFFRGAYLNHLHTRSDIQPDPEAFAYLRDFVGYYSEAEKFMIDFHAGLCHLKDESDLYFELVSLPQDIIESIVYRRRRIIASGGVEDRIMDRPYHFHVSESAVTDNPWALRIVPPPESSSFVLSPSKAQLVRVAHQPGQRPSAQRSTSWSSSLRKKILVCLPGLSSVSGEAEVVVEPQRLPEVIVNLQRATAPQRIAPFMPPSSGLQRQLDRRAAAEDSADSSLESYGFSAESLEERVRQAQRELDAIELGTVRPSSRVTLL
;
A
#
# COMPACT_ATOMS: atom_id res chain seq x y z
N MET A 1 10.67 -10.82 31.42
CA MET A 1 9.25 -10.51 31.70
C MET A 1 8.52 -10.38 30.37
N PHE A 2 7.65 -11.32 30.03
CA PHE A 2 6.88 -11.24 28.79
C PHE A 2 5.71 -10.27 28.98
N HIS A 3 5.80 -9.09 28.35
CA HIS A 3 4.63 -8.20 28.24
C HIS A 3 3.50 -8.97 27.57
N ARG A 4 2.37 -9.15 28.28
CA ARG A 4 1.11 -9.60 27.68
C ARG A 4 0.83 -8.67 26.50
N LYS A 5 1.02 -9.17 25.28
CA LYS A 5 0.70 -8.45 24.05
C LYS A 5 -0.79 -8.11 24.11
N TRP A 6 -1.08 -6.82 24.33
CA TRP A 6 -2.41 -6.29 24.23
C TRP A 6 -2.88 -6.55 22.79
N ASN A 7 -3.93 -7.35 22.65
CA ASN A 7 -4.53 -7.64 21.35
C ASN A 7 -5.78 -6.75 21.23
N PRO A 8 -5.72 -5.61 20.50
CA PRO A 8 -6.85 -4.69 20.37
C PRO A 8 -8.09 -5.36 19.77
N PHE A 9 -7.91 -6.51 19.13
CA PHE A 9 -8.97 -7.31 18.52
C PHE A 9 -9.55 -8.40 19.42
N SER A 10 -9.21 -8.44 20.72
CA SER A 10 -9.86 -9.39 21.62
C SER A 10 -11.33 -9.01 21.84
N PRO A 11 -12.30 -9.81 21.37
CA PRO A 11 -13.70 -9.52 21.61
C PRO A 11 -13.95 -9.54 23.12
N LYS A 12 -14.58 -8.47 23.64
CA LYS A 12 -15.00 -8.38 25.04
C LYS A 12 -15.90 -9.59 25.34
N ARG A 13 -15.49 -10.46 26.27
CA ARG A 13 -16.26 -11.64 26.69
C ARG A 13 -17.54 -11.18 27.41
N GLY A 14 -18.59 -10.90 26.65
CA GLY A 14 -19.94 -10.71 27.14
C GLY A 14 -20.74 -12.00 27.03
N VAL A 15 -21.47 -12.31 28.12
CA VAL A 15 -22.60 -13.23 28.33
C VAL A 15 -22.92 -14.25 27.22
N ARG A 16 -22.95 -15.53 27.61
CA ARG A 16 -23.35 -16.73 26.85
C ARG A 16 -24.80 -16.63 26.31
N ASP A 17 -24.97 -16.04 25.15
CA ASP A 17 -26.04 -16.42 24.23
C ASP A 17 -25.43 -17.27 23.11
N GLN A 18 -26.16 -18.27 22.61
CA GLN A 18 -25.68 -19.21 21.59
C GLN A 18 -24.95 -18.45 20.47
N PRO A 19 -23.69 -18.81 20.16
CA PRO A 19 -22.93 -18.07 19.16
C PRO A 19 -23.68 -18.20 17.83
N PRO A 20 -24.03 -17.09 17.15
CA PRO A 20 -24.47 -17.15 15.77
C PRO A 20 -23.43 -17.98 15.01
N SER A 21 -23.90 -18.93 14.19
CA SER A 21 -23.04 -19.83 13.41
C SER A 21 -21.87 -19.03 12.86
N ALA A 22 -20.65 -19.38 13.27
CA ALA A 22 -19.45 -18.61 12.97
C ALA A 22 -19.46 -18.25 11.48
N PRO A 23 -19.21 -16.98 11.11
CA PRO A 23 -19.31 -16.56 9.72
C PRO A 23 -18.45 -17.47 8.88
N ARG A 24 -19.06 -18.07 7.87
CA ARG A 24 -18.37 -18.98 6.96
C ARG A 24 -17.28 -18.16 6.26
N GLY A 25 -16.04 -18.65 6.29
CA GLY A 25 -14.97 -18.05 5.48
C GLY A 25 -15.26 -18.17 4.00
N MET A 26 -14.53 -17.43 3.18
CA MET A 26 -14.72 -17.41 1.72
C MET A 26 -13.41 -17.61 0.95
N ASN A 27 -13.45 -18.18 -0.24
CA ASN A 27 -12.28 -18.30 -1.12
C ASN A 27 -12.28 -17.20 -2.17
N VAL A 28 -11.12 -16.58 -2.38
CA VAL A 28 -10.91 -15.51 -3.36
C VAL A 28 -9.68 -15.82 -4.21
N LYS A 29 -9.63 -15.32 -5.43
CA LYS A 29 -8.45 -15.37 -6.28
C LYS A 29 -7.66 -14.07 -6.11
N VAL A 30 -6.36 -14.14 -5.85
CA VAL A 30 -5.52 -12.95 -5.63
C VAL A 30 -4.29 -13.01 -6.53
N GLY A 31 -3.98 -11.90 -7.19
CA GLY A 31 -2.82 -11.78 -8.06
C GLY A 31 -3.19 -11.32 -9.48
N PRO A 32 -2.19 -11.00 -10.30
CA PRO A 32 -2.40 -10.60 -11.69
C PRO A 32 -2.98 -11.75 -12.51
N ARG A 33 -3.71 -11.41 -13.57
CA ARG A 33 -4.37 -12.40 -14.45
C ARG A 33 -3.37 -13.43 -14.99
N GLY A 34 -3.66 -14.71 -14.81
CA GLY A 34 -2.80 -15.83 -15.21
C GLY A 34 -1.83 -16.30 -14.12
N HIS A 35 -1.69 -15.55 -13.03
CA HIS A 35 -0.86 -15.90 -11.87
C HIS A 35 -1.64 -15.78 -10.56
N GLU A 36 -2.97 -15.92 -10.61
CA GLU A 36 -3.81 -15.84 -9.43
C GLU A 36 -3.62 -17.06 -8.51
N GLN A 37 -3.63 -16.81 -7.20
CA GLN A 37 -3.67 -17.84 -6.17
C GLN A 37 -5.02 -17.82 -5.47
N THR A 38 -5.59 -18.99 -5.23
CA THR A 38 -6.81 -19.11 -4.41
C THR A 38 -6.43 -19.00 -2.93
N ILE A 39 -6.91 -17.96 -2.26
CA ILE A 39 -6.68 -17.69 -0.84
C ILE A 39 -8.01 -17.78 -0.10
N HIS A 40 -8.03 -18.55 0.99
CA HIS A 40 -9.15 -18.62 1.91
C HIS A 40 -9.09 -17.45 2.90
N ILE A 41 -10.16 -16.67 3.00
CA ILE A 41 -10.36 -15.62 4.00
C ILE A 41 -11.21 -16.19 5.15
N PRO A 42 -10.62 -16.41 6.34
CA PRO A 42 -11.36 -16.89 7.50
C PRO A 42 -12.47 -15.93 7.92
N GLY A 43 -13.53 -16.46 8.51
CA GLY A 43 -14.65 -15.66 9.02
C GLY A 43 -14.23 -14.59 10.03
N GLN A 44 -13.21 -14.88 10.86
CA GLN A 44 -12.66 -13.93 11.82
C GLN A 44 -11.98 -12.75 11.13
N ALA A 45 -11.19 -12.99 10.08
CA ALA A 45 -10.57 -11.92 9.29
C ALA A 45 -11.62 -11.01 8.64
N LEU A 46 -12.74 -11.58 8.17
CA LEU A 46 -13.88 -10.82 7.65
C LEU A 46 -14.58 -9.99 8.73
N GLN A 47 -14.63 -10.47 9.98
CA GLN A 47 -15.15 -9.68 11.09
C GLN A 47 -14.22 -8.52 11.44
N SER A 48 -12.90 -8.76 11.40
CA SER A 48 -11.87 -7.75 11.68
C SER A 48 -11.75 -6.69 10.57
N CYS A 49 -12.19 -6.99 9.34
CA CYS A 49 -12.11 -6.09 8.20
C CYS A 49 -13.49 -5.88 7.53
N PRO A 50 -14.22 -4.80 7.90
CA PRO A 50 -15.52 -4.48 7.33
C PRO A 50 -15.51 -4.32 5.80
N PHE A 51 -14.43 -3.75 5.25
CA PHE A 51 -14.26 -3.55 3.81
C PHE A 51 -14.33 -4.88 3.05
N LEU A 52 -13.55 -5.89 3.46
CA LEU A 52 -13.55 -7.21 2.80
C LEU A 52 -14.92 -7.87 2.93
N ARG A 53 -15.58 -7.77 4.08
CA ARG A 53 -16.92 -8.32 4.30
C ARG A 53 -17.98 -7.69 3.40
N GLN A 54 -17.86 -6.41 3.09
CA GLN A 54 -18.85 -5.65 2.31
C GLN A 54 -18.62 -5.76 0.79
N HIS A 55 -17.36 -5.82 0.36
CA HIS A 55 -17.01 -5.68 -1.05
C HIS A 55 -16.54 -6.97 -1.73
N VAL A 56 -16.18 -7.99 -0.96
CA VAL A 56 -15.66 -9.24 -1.49
C VAL A 56 -16.68 -10.36 -1.30
N VAL A 57 -16.88 -11.17 -2.35
CA VAL A 57 -17.78 -12.34 -2.31
C VAL A 57 -17.01 -13.61 -2.67
N GLU A 58 -17.59 -14.78 -2.37
CA GLU A 58 -17.01 -16.08 -2.72
C GLU A 58 -16.69 -16.14 -4.22
N GLY A 59 -15.45 -16.48 -4.56
CA GLY A 59 -14.97 -16.59 -5.93
C GLY A 59 -14.53 -15.28 -6.59
N SER A 60 -14.63 -14.13 -5.90
CA SER A 60 -14.09 -12.86 -6.39
C SER A 60 -12.59 -12.93 -6.70
N ALA A 61 -12.13 -12.11 -7.65
CA ALA A 61 -10.73 -11.95 -8.00
C ALA A 61 -10.20 -10.56 -7.62
N ILE A 62 -9.07 -10.48 -6.92
CA ILE A 62 -8.37 -9.25 -6.51
C ILE A 62 -7.08 -9.15 -7.33
N THR A 63 -7.06 -8.26 -8.31
CA THR A 63 -6.09 -8.34 -9.41
C THR A 63 -4.82 -7.49 -9.24
N ASN A 64 -4.83 -6.51 -8.34
CA ASN A 64 -3.77 -5.53 -8.17
C ASN A 64 -2.92 -5.74 -6.89
N ILE A 65 -2.98 -6.92 -6.28
CA ILE A 65 -2.32 -7.22 -5.00
C ILE A 65 -1.45 -8.46 -5.13
N ASP A 66 -0.30 -8.42 -4.44
CA ASP A 66 0.59 -9.55 -4.28
C ASP A 66 -0.06 -10.63 -3.40
N PRO A 67 -0.23 -11.88 -3.89
CA PRO A 67 -0.91 -12.93 -3.14
C PRO A 67 -0.19 -13.32 -1.84
N ILE A 68 1.14 -13.21 -1.79
CA ILE A 68 1.91 -13.56 -0.58
C ILE A 68 1.62 -12.53 0.50
N ILE A 69 1.70 -11.25 0.16
CA ILE A 69 1.41 -10.15 1.08
C ILE A 69 -0.04 -10.19 1.56
N PHE A 70 -0.98 -10.47 0.65
CA PHE A 70 -2.38 -10.63 1.02
C PHE A 70 -2.58 -11.77 2.02
N LYS A 71 -2.00 -12.95 1.75
CA LYS A 71 -2.08 -14.10 2.65
C LYS A 71 -1.56 -13.79 4.06
N ILE A 72 -0.42 -13.09 4.17
CA ILE A 72 0.17 -12.71 5.46
C ILE A 72 -0.78 -11.76 6.22
N LEU A 73 -1.35 -10.75 5.56
CA LEU A 73 -2.29 -9.85 6.24
C LEU A 73 -3.60 -10.52 6.63
N ILE A 74 -4.13 -11.44 5.80
CA ILE A 74 -5.33 -12.22 6.17
C ILE A 74 -5.06 -13.08 7.41
N GLN A 75 -3.89 -13.72 7.49
CA GLN A 75 -3.47 -14.47 8.68
C GLN A 75 -3.40 -13.56 9.91
N TYR A 76 -2.84 -12.35 9.75
CA TYR A 76 -2.80 -11.37 10.84
C TYR A 76 -4.19 -10.91 11.28
N LEU A 77 -5.11 -10.66 10.36
CA LEU A 77 -6.49 -10.27 10.68
C LEU A 77 -7.30 -11.39 11.33
N ASP A 78 -6.95 -12.65 11.04
CA ASP A 78 -7.56 -13.84 11.63
C ASP A 78 -7.12 -14.06 13.07
N ASN A 79 -5.81 -14.08 13.35
CA ASN A 79 -5.28 -14.52 14.64
C ASN A 79 -4.29 -13.56 15.31
N GLY A 80 -3.94 -12.44 14.68
CA GLY A 80 -3.00 -11.45 15.21
C GLY A 80 -1.52 -11.82 15.06
N PHE A 81 -1.19 -12.86 14.27
CA PHE A 81 0.18 -13.33 14.00
C PHE A 81 0.51 -13.26 12.50
N GLY A 82 1.79 -13.45 12.14
CA GLY A 82 2.23 -13.55 10.74
C GLY A 82 2.93 -12.31 10.18
N LEU A 83 2.89 -11.14 10.85
CA LEU A 83 3.67 -9.98 10.38
C LEU A 83 5.19 -10.23 10.37
N SER A 84 5.68 -11.17 11.18
CA SER A 84 7.05 -11.70 11.12
C SER A 84 7.48 -12.09 9.72
N ASP A 85 6.55 -12.70 8.98
CA ASP A 85 6.81 -13.31 7.68
C ASP A 85 7.08 -12.24 6.61
N LEU A 86 6.68 -10.98 6.87
CA LEU A 86 7.05 -9.83 6.03
C LEU A 86 8.53 -9.46 6.18
N ALA A 87 9.09 -9.59 7.40
CA ALA A 87 10.49 -9.29 7.67
C ALA A 87 11.43 -10.40 7.18
N GLU A 88 10.92 -11.63 7.02
CA GLU A 88 11.66 -12.75 6.46
C GLU A 88 11.76 -12.72 4.93
N GLN A 89 11.01 -11.82 4.27
CA GLN A 89 11.09 -11.68 2.82
C GLN A 89 12.45 -11.11 2.39
N PRO A 90 13.03 -11.56 1.26
CA PRO A 90 14.31 -11.03 0.75
C PRO A 90 14.31 -9.52 0.53
N ARG A 91 13.13 -8.95 0.23
CA ARG A 91 12.92 -7.53 -0.03
C ARG A 91 11.99 -6.97 1.05
N ILE A 92 12.57 -6.82 2.24
CA ILE A 92 11.86 -6.43 3.46
C ILE A 92 11.09 -5.10 3.30
N MET A 93 11.71 -4.07 2.71
CA MET A 93 11.06 -2.77 2.52
C MET A 93 10.01 -2.76 1.41
N LEU A 94 10.18 -3.55 0.34
CA LEU A 94 9.12 -3.73 -0.65
C LEU A 94 7.91 -4.45 -0.05
N SER A 95 8.16 -5.42 0.83
CA SER A 95 7.11 -6.15 1.54
C SER A 95 6.35 -5.22 2.50
N PHE A 96 7.06 -4.34 3.22
CA PHE A 96 6.46 -3.26 3.99
C PHE A 96 5.57 -2.36 3.10
N ALA A 97 6.11 -1.84 2.00
CA ALA A 97 5.38 -0.94 1.10
C ALA A 97 4.09 -1.58 0.56
N LYS A 98 4.16 -2.83 0.09
CA LYS A 98 3.01 -3.59 -0.40
C LYS A 98 1.99 -3.86 0.71
N ALA A 99 2.43 -4.25 1.90
CA ALA A 99 1.53 -4.53 3.03
C ALA A 99 0.84 -3.25 3.51
N TRP A 100 1.57 -2.15 3.58
CA TRP A 100 1.04 -0.85 4.01
C TRP A 100 0.03 -0.30 2.99
N HIS A 101 0.34 -0.38 1.69
CA HIS A 101 -0.62 -0.08 0.62
C HIS A 101 -1.88 -0.96 0.73
N LEU A 102 -1.74 -2.27 0.92
CA LEU A 102 -2.90 -3.15 1.08
C LEU A 102 -3.74 -2.76 2.30
N ALA A 103 -3.11 -2.43 3.43
CA ALA A 103 -3.81 -1.94 4.63
C ALA A 103 -4.58 -0.63 4.36
N LYS A 104 -4.01 0.27 3.56
CA LYS A 104 -4.70 1.48 3.06
C LYS A 104 -5.88 1.11 2.14
N ALA A 105 -5.66 0.19 1.20
CA ALA A 105 -6.65 -0.25 0.21
C ALA A 105 -7.89 -0.92 0.82
N ILE A 106 -7.76 -1.52 2.01
CA ILE A 106 -8.86 -2.08 2.81
C ILE A 106 -9.34 -1.17 3.94
N GLU A 107 -8.90 0.10 3.94
CA GLU A 107 -9.34 1.15 4.86
C GLU A 107 -9.10 0.81 6.35
N LEU A 108 -7.95 0.20 6.66
CA LEU A 108 -7.56 -0.15 8.03
C LEU A 108 -6.35 0.66 8.51
N PRO A 109 -6.53 1.92 8.97
CA PRO A 109 -5.45 2.75 9.50
C PRO A 109 -4.77 2.11 10.72
N VAL A 110 -5.52 1.40 11.56
CA VAL A 110 -4.97 0.64 12.69
C VAL A 110 -3.95 -0.41 12.23
N LEU A 111 -4.19 -1.04 11.07
CA LEU A 111 -3.25 -2.01 10.49
C LEU A 111 -2.02 -1.32 9.92
N GLN A 112 -2.16 -0.15 9.28
CA GLN A 112 -1.03 0.66 8.82
C GLN A 112 -0.12 1.04 10.00
N ASN A 113 -0.70 1.53 11.10
CA ASN A 113 0.04 1.90 12.31
C ASN A 113 0.73 0.68 12.93
N ARG A 114 0.07 -0.47 12.90
CA ARG A 114 0.65 -1.72 13.40
C ARG A 114 1.83 -2.21 12.55
N LEU A 115 1.74 -2.06 11.23
CA LEU A 115 2.85 -2.34 10.32
C LEU A 115 4.03 -1.42 10.62
N THR A 116 3.78 -0.11 10.77
CA THR A 116 4.81 0.86 11.19
C THR A 116 5.47 0.45 12.51
N ASP A 117 4.69 0.11 13.54
CA ASP A 117 5.21 -0.34 14.84
C ASP A 117 6.06 -1.62 14.72
N PHE A 118 5.61 -2.57 13.89
CA PHE A 118 6.31 -3.82 13.67
C PHE A 118 7.67 -3.58 12.99
N PHE A 119 7.68 -2.78 11.91
CA PHE A 119 8.92 -2.45 11.20
C PHE A 119 9.83 -1.50 11.98
N ARG A 120 9.29 -0.68 12.89
CA ARG A 120 10.08 0.03 13.91
C ARG A 120 10.82 -0.97 14.81
N GLY A 121 10.18 -2.06 15.22
CA GLY A 121 10.85 -3.14 15.94
C GLY A 121 11.99 -3.76 15.15
N ALA A 122 11.78 -4.02 13.85
CA ALA A 122 12.82 -4.49 12.95
C ALA A 122 13.98 -3.49 12.83
N TYR A 123 13.68 -2.20 12.63
CA TYR A 123 14.64 -1.11 12.58
C TYR A 123 15.58 -1.11 13.80
N LEU A 124 15.01 -1.12 15.01
CA LEU A 124 15.77 -1.13 16.25
C LEU A 124 16.66 -2.38 16.37
N ASN A 125 16.18 -3.53 15.90
CA ASN A 125 16.98 -4.75 15.85
C ASN A 125 18.14 -4.63 14.85
N HIS A 126 17.92 -4.05 13.67
CA HIS A 126 18.96 -3.82 12.67
C HIS A 126 20.04 -2.84 13.18
N LEU A 127 19.64 -1.76 13.85
CA LEU A 127 20.58 -0.88 14.55
C LEU A 127 21.41 -1.63 15.60
N HIS A 128 20.76 -2.42 16.46
CA HIS A 128 21.43 -3.14 17.53
C HIS A 128 22.44 -4.17 17.00
N THR A 129 22.02 -4.95 16.01
CA THR A 129 22.83 -6.00 15.35
C THR A 129 23.85 -5.44 14.35
N ARG A 130 23.77 -4.15 14.02
CA ARG A 130 24.53 -3.51 12.93
C ARG A 130 24.40 -4.26 11.60
N SER A 131 23.22 -4.82 11.36
CA SER A 131 22.93 -5.49 10.10
C SER A 131 22.43 -4.49 9.08
N ASP A 132 22.95 -4.61 7.88
CA ASP A 132 22.65 -3.69 6.81
C ASP A 132 21.42 -4.13 6.01
N ILE A 133 20.58 -3.16 5.63
CA ILE A 133 19.48 -3.35 4.69
C ILE A 133 19.69 -2.38 3.55
N GLN A 134 19.99 -2.92 2.37
CA GLN A 134 20.12 -2.12 1.16
C GLN A 134 18.79 -1.46 0.78
N PRO A 135 18.79 -0.15 0.48
CA PRO A 135 17.62 0.54 -0.04
C PRO A 135 17.13 -0.07 -1.35
N ASP A 136 15.82 -0.31 -1.42
CA ASP A 136 15.18 -0.94 -2.57
C ASP A 136 14.44 0.12 -3.42
N PRO A 137 14.93 0.45 -4.64
CA PRO A 137 14.28 1.46 -5.48
C PRO A 137 12.85 1.09 -5.87
N GLU A 138 12.54 -0.21 -5.99
CA GLU A 138 11.19 -0.65 -6.35
C GLU A 138 10.19 -0.38 -5.22
N ALA A 139 10.63 -0.40 -3.96
CA ALA A 139 9.75 -0.12 -2.83
C ALA A 139 9.27 1.34 -2.86
N PHE A 140 10.17 2.28 -3.16
CA PHE A 140 9.82 3.69 -3.34
C PHE A 140 8.95 3.93 -4.60
N ALA A 141 9.32 3.30 -5.72
CA ALA A 141 8.52 3.37 -6.95
C ALA A 141 7.09 2.85 -6.70
N TYR A 142 6.96 1.72 -6.01
CA TYR A 142 5.68 1.13 -5.67
C TYR A 142 4.82 2.07 -4.81
N LEU A 143 5.38 2.70 -3.77
CA LEU A 143 4.62 3.66 -2.95
C LEU A 143 4.14 4.86 -3.77
N ARG A 144 4.98 5.39 -4.68
CA ARG A 144 4.59 6.50 -5.54
C ARG A 144 3.43 6.13 -6.47
N ASP A 145 3.51 4.93 -7.06
CA ASP A 145 2.52 4.43 -8.01
C ASP A 145 1.18 4.05 -7.35
N PHE A 146 1.18 3.59 -6.09
CA PHE A 146 -0.01 3.02 -5.45
C PHE A 146 -0.47 3.73 -4.17
N VAL A 147 0.30 4.68 -3.65
CA VAL A 147 -0.04 5.41 -2.41
C VAL A 147 0.03 6.91 -2.63
N GLY A 148 1.02 7.35 -3.40
CA GLY A 148 1.35 8.75 -3.68
C GLY A 148 2.64 9.20 -2.99
N TYR A 149 3.12 10.37 -3.41
CA TYR A 149 4.32 11.01 -2.88
C TYR A 149 4.12 11.53 -1.45
N TYR A 150 5.21 11.51 -0.69
CA TYR A 150 5.31 11.98 0.69
C TYR A 150 4.31 11.32 1.64
N SER A 151 3.98 10.06 1.37
CA SER A 151 3.15 9.26 2.27
C SER A 151 3.88 8.95 3.58
N GLU A 152 3.14 8.66 4.65
CA GLU A 152 3.75 8.27 5.94
C GLU A 152 4.63 7.02 5.82
N ALA A 153 4.28 6.09 4.92
CA ALA A 153 5.13 4.95 4.59
C ALA A 153 6.44 5.35 3.90
N GLU A 154 6.39 6.29 2.95
CA GLU A 154 7.59 6.78 2.25
C GLU A 154 8.50 7.55 3.22
N LYS A 155 7.93 8.43 4.05
CA LYS A 155 8.65 9.14 5.11
C LYS A 155 9.30 8.17 6.10
N PHE A 156 8.57 7.13 6.51
CA PHE A 156 9.11 6.07 7.37
C PHE A 156 10.29 5.36 6.72
N MET A 157 10.20 4.96 5.45
CA MET A 157 11.30 4.29 4.74
C MET A 157 12.53 5.20 4.56
N ILE A 158 12.34 6.51 4.32
CA ILE A 158 13.43 7.48 4.25
C ILE A 158 14.16 7.54 5.59
N ASP A 159 13.43 7.72 6.70
CA ASP A 159 14.03 7.79 8.04
C ASP A 159 14.65 6.46 8.47
N PHE A 160 14.07 5.33 8.04
CA PHE A 160 14.60 3.98 8.28
C PHE A 160 15.99 3.83 7.67
N HIS A 161 16.15 4.18 6.39
CA HIS A 161 17.45 4.09 5.72
C HIS A 161 18.41 5.17 6.20
N ALA A 162 17.95 6.41 6.43
CA ALA A 162 18.78 7.47 6.99
C ALA A 162 19.39 7.07 8.34
N GLY A 163 18.57 6.41 9.15
CA GLY A 163 18.94 5.71 10.37
C GLY A 163 20.04 4.67 10.15
N LEU A 164 19.78 3.60 9.40
CA LEU A 164 20.78 2.54 9.23
C LEU A 164 22.09 3.01 8.58
N CYS A 165 22.01 4.00 7.69
CA CYS A 165 23.18 4.56 7.01
C CYS A 165 24.05 5.47 7.89
N HIS A 166 23.63 5.88 9.09
CA HIS A 166 24.46 6.76 9.94
C HIS A 166 25.79 6.10 10.35
N LEU A 167 25.87 4.77 10.28
CA LEU A 167 27.07 3.98 10.59
C LEU A 167 28.07 3.88 9.43
N LYS A 168 27.69 4.33 8.22
CA LYS A 168 28.51 4.20 7.01
C LYS A 168 29.25 5.49 6.69
N ASP A 169 30.37 5.37 5.98
CA ASP A 169 31.07 6.53 5.43
C ASP A 169 30.28 7.17 4.27
N GLU A 170 30.51 8.47 4.03
CA GLU A 170 29.73 9.24 3.04
C GLU A 170 29.95 8.72 1.61
N SER A 171 31.16 8.27 1.27
CA SER A 171 31.48 7.70 -0.05
C SER A 171 30.70 6.41 -0.33
N ASP A 172 30.64 5.50 0.65
CA ASP A 172 29.94 4.21 0.52
C ASP A 172 28.43 4.42 0.44
N LEU A 173 27.91 5.39 1.19
CA LEU A 173 26.51 5.78 1.16
C LEU A 173 26.06 6.16 -0.25
N TYR A 174 26.78 7.05 -0.93
CA TYR A 174 26.38 7.49 -2.27
C TYR A 174 26.40 6.33 -3.29
N PHE A 175 27.32 5.38 -3.14
CA PHE A 175 27.38 4.21 -4.01
C PHE A 175 26.13 3.32 -3.85
N GLU A 176 25.67 3.10 -2.61
CA GLU A 176 24.47 2.29 -2.36
C GLU A 176 23.18 2.99 -2.78
N LEU A 177 23.11 4.30 -2.60
CA LEU A 177 21.93 5.09 -2.93
C LEU A 177 21.78 5.38 -4.43
N VAL A 178 22.80 5.10 -5.25
CA VAL A 178 22.83 5.46 -6.69
C VAL A 178 21.64 4.93 -7.50
N SER A 179 21.01 3.85 -7.03
CA SER A 179 19.86 3.24 -7.70
C SER A 179 18.52 3.91 -7.39
N LEU A 180 18.47 4.77 -6.37
CA LEU A 180 17.24 5.43 -5.92
C LEU A 180 16.94 6.69 -6.73
N PRO A 181 15.67 7.16 -6.73
CA PRO A 181 15.33 8.49 -7.23
C PRO A 181 16.11 9.59 -6.49
N GLN A 182 16.58 10.61 -7.23
CA GLN A 182 17.43 11.68 -6.69
C GLN A 182 16.84 12.38 -5.46
N ASP A 183 15.52 12.61 -5.46
CA ASP A 183 14.82 13.27 -4.35
C ASP A 183 14.78 12.40 -3.07
N ILE A 184 14.72 11.07 -3.23
CA ILE A 184 14.87 10.12 -2.12
C ILE A 184 16.30 10.14 -1.59
N ILE A 185 17.31 10.15 -2.47
CA ILE A 185 18.72 10.22 -2.07
C ILE A 185 18.96 11.47 -1.22
N GLU A 186 18.52 12.64 -1.72
CA GLU A 186 18.65 13.91 -1.02
C GLU A 186 17.96 13.88 0.34
N SER A 187 16.76 13.30 0.41
CA SER A 187 16.01 13.17 1.66
C SER A 187 16.73 12.27 2.67
N ILE A 188 17.23 11.11 2.25
CA ILE A 188 17.99 10.19 3.11
C ILE A 188 19.27 10.85 3.62
N VAL A 189 20.04 11.49 2.73
CA VAL A 189 21.30 12.18 3.09
C VAL A 189 21.03 13.33 4.06
N TYR A 190 20.02 14.14 3.79
CA TYR A 190 19.61 15.24 4.67
C TYR A 190 19.22 14.74 6.06
N ARG A 191 18.35 13.71 6.14
CA ARG A 191 17.91 13.11 7.40
C ARG A 191 19.07 12.45 8.15
N ARG A 192 19.97 11.76 7.47
CA ARG A 192 21.18 11.17 8.08
C ARG A 192 22.07 12.24 8.71
N ARG A 193 22.35 13.34 8.01
CA ARG A 193 23.18 14.45 8.53
C ARG A 193 22.58 15.02 9.82
N ARG A 194 21.26 15.16 9.86
CA ARG A 194 20.50 15.59 11.04
C ARG A 194 20.62 14.63 12.23
N ILE A 195 20.47 13.34 11.99
CA ILE A 195 20.66 12.29 13.01
C ILE A 195 22.10 12.35 13.57
N ILE A 196 23.11 12.46 12.71
CA ILE A 196 24.52 12.52 13.14
C ILE A 196 24.81 13.80 13.94
N ALA A 197 24.39 14.97 13.42
CA ALA A 197 24.65 16.25 14.06
C ALA A 197 24.03 16.38 15.45
N SER A 198 22.92 15.68 15.69
CA SER A 198 22.21 15.64 16.97
C SER A 198 22.66 14.50 17.89
N GLY A 199 23.63 13.68 17.49
CA GLY A 199 24.06 12.51 18.26
C GLY A 199 22.96 11.44 18.40
N GLY A 200 22.05 11.35 17.42
CA GLY A 200 20.95 10.38 17.39
C GLY A 200 19.60 10.90 17.85
N VAL A 201 19.53 12.07 18.49
CA VAL A 201 18.30 12.63 19.08
C VAL A 201 17.23 13.02 18.04
N GLU A 202 17.63 13.21 16.78
CA GLU A 202 16.69 13.48 15.68
C GLU A 202 16.27 12.23 14.90
N ASP A 203 16.57 11.03 15.42
CA ASP A 203 16.04 9.77 14.90
C ASP A 203 14.56 9.63 15.27
N ARG A 204 13.69 10.08 14.35
CA ARG A 204 12.24 10.09 14.56
C ARG A 204 11.67 8.69 14.75
N ILE A 205 12.31 7.64 14.22
CA ILE A 205 11.82 6.27 14.43
C ILE A 205 12.10 5.83 15.87
N MET A 206 13.28 6.14 16.42
CA MET A 206 13.56 5.81 17.83
C MET A 206 12.75 6.67 18.78
N ASP A 207 12.79 7.99 18.62
CA ASP A 207 12.34 8.94 19.65
C ASP A 207 10.84 9.27 19.57
N ARG A 208 10.22 9.09 18.39
CA ARG A 208 8.82 9.48 18.16
C ARG A 208 8.00 8.30 17.61
N PRO A 209 7.59 7.35 18.47
CA PRO A 209 6.94 6.10 18.05
C PRO A 209 5.68 6.30 17.19
N TYR A 210 4.99 7.42 17.35
CA TYR A 210 3.74 7.74 16.66
C TYR A 210 3.92 8.69 15.48
N HIS A 211 5.15 9.06 15.12
CA HIS A 211 5.40 10.09 14.10
C HIS A 211 4.86 9.73 12.72
N PHE A 212 4.92 8.45 12.36
CA PHE A 212 4.47 7.92 11.07
C PHE A 212 3.10 7.23 11.16
N HIS A 213 2.34 7.49 12.24
CA HIS A 213 1.00 6.92 12.40
C HIS A 213 -0.01 7.72 11.57
N VAL A 214 -0.88 6.99 10.89
CA VAL A 214 -2.00 7.52 10.13
C VAL A 214 -3.17 7.74 11.08
N SER A 215 -3.73 8.95 11.05
CA SER A 215 -4.98 9.28 11.73
C SER A 215 -6.16 8.60 11.03
N GLU A 216 -7.18 8.18 11.77
CA GLU A 216 -8.43 7.64 11.21
C GLU A 216 -9.11 8.64 10.27
N SER A 217 -8.94 9.95 10.52
CA SER A 217 -9.49 11.01 9.67
C SER A 217 -8.83 11.12 8.29
N ALA A 218 -7.64 10.53 8.10
CA ALA A 218 -6.89 10.62 6.84
C ALA A 218 -7.35 9.59 5.79
N VAL A 219 -8.32 8.74 6.11
CA VAL A 219 -8.74 7.59 5.27
C VAL A 219 -9.71 8.01 4.15
N THR A 220 -10.24 9.23 4.15
CA THR A 220 -11.38 9.61 3.31
C THR A 220 -11.10 9.73 1.81
N ASP A 221 -9.84 9.82 1.38
CA ASP A 221 -9.46 9.88 -0.04
C ASP A 221 -8.50 8.76 -0.40
N ASN A 222 -9.06 7.61 -0.81
CA ASN A 222 -8.27 6.50 -1.31
C ASN A 222 -8.50 6.26 -2.82
N PRO A 223 -7.73 6.90 -3.71
CA PRO A 223 -7.80 6.63 -5.14
C PRO A 223 -7.30 5.22 -5.52
N TRP A 224 -6.69 4.50 -4.57
CA TRP A 224 -6.03 3.21 -4.77
C TRP A 224 -6.80 2.07 -4.09
N ALA A 225 -8.10 2.02 -4.35
CA ALA A 225 -8.97 0.95 -3.87
C ALA A 225 -8.59 -0.43 -4.48
N LEU A 226 -8.95 -1.51 -3.79
CA LEU A 226 -8.80 -2.87 -4.29
C LEU A 226 -9.56 -3.06 -5.61
N ARG A 227 -8.89 -3.61 -6.64
CA ARG A 227 -9.52 -3.97 -7.90
C ARG A 227 -10.17 -5.35 -7.79
N ILE A 228 -11.37 -5.35 -7.23
CA ILE A 228 -12.20 -6.55 -7.04
C ILE A 228 -13.04 -6.79 -8.29
N VAL A 229 -12.85 -7.95 -8.90
CA VAL A 229 -13.67 -8.46 -10.01
C VAL A 229 -14.62 -9.51 -9.41
N PRO A 230 -15.95 -9.34 -9.55
CA PRO A 230 -16.88 -10.35 -9.09
C PRO A 230 -16.65 -11.69 -9.82
N PRO A 231 -16.98 -12.84 -9.20
CA PRO A 231 -16.94 -14.11 -9.91
C PRO A 231 -17.82 -13.99 -11.16
N PRO A 232 -17.45 -14.62 -12.29
CA PRO A 232 -18.35 -14.70 -13.43
C PRO A 232 -19.65 -15.29 -12.90
N GLU A 233 -20.76 -14.55 -13.05
CA GLU A 233 -22.06 -15.05 -12.68
C GLU A 233 -22.16 -16.42 -13.33
N SER A 234 -22.22 -17.45 -12.48
CA SER A 234 -22.40 -18.80 -12.97
C SER A 234 -23.74 -18.73 -13.64
N SER A 235 -23.73 -18.53 -14.95
CA SER A 235 -24.88 -18.45 -15.82
C SER A 235 -25.52 -19.83 -15.76
N SER A 236 -26.23 -20.06 -14.67
CA SER A 236 -27.33 -21.00 -14.58
C SER A 236 -28.53 -20.42 -15.32
N PHE A 237 -28.31 -19.78 -16.48
CA PHE A 237 -29.14 -20.05 -17.64
C PHE A 237 -28.90 -21.51 -18.06
N VAL A 238 -29.30 -22.43 -17.18
CA VAL A 238 -29.95 -23.63 -17.67
C VAL A 238 -31.16 -23.08 -18.38
N LEU A 239 -31.02 -22.89 -19.70
CA LEU A 239 -32.15 -22.88 -20.61
C LEU A 239 -32.87 -24.20 -20.32
N SER A 240 -33.80 -24.15 -19.37
CA SER A 240 -34.72 -25.23 -19.12
C SER A 240 -35.34 -25.50 -20.49
N PRO A 241 -35.07 -26.65 -21.12
CA PRO A 241 -35.61 -26.92 -22.43
C PRO A 241 -37.11 -27.01 -22.25
N SER A 242 -37.81 -25.90 -22.50
CA SER A 242 -39.26 -25.86 -22.49
C SER A 242 -39.72 -26.82 -23.56
N LYS A 243 -40.16 -27.99 -23.11
CA LYS A 243 -41.01 -28.92 -23.83
C LYS A 243 -42.31 -28.22 -24.18
N ALA A 244 -42.34 -27.37 -25.20
CA ALA A 244 -43.55 -26.98 -25.91
C ALA A 244 -43.23 -26.02 -27.06
N GLN A 245 -42.99 -26.56 -28.25
CA GLN A 245 -43.77 -26.17 -29.44
C GLN A 245 -43.50 -27.16 -30.56
N LEU A 246 -44.17 -28.30 -30.40
CA LEU A 246 -44.61 -29.13 -31.50
C LEU A 246 -45.48 -28.27 -32.43
N VAL A 247 -45.13 -28.23 -33.72
CA VAL A 247 -46.05 -28.23 -34.87
C VAL A 247 -47.09 -27.11 -34.91
N ARG A 248 -46.90 -26.15 -35.83
CA ARG A 248 -47.91 -25.88 -36.88
C ARG A 248 -47.23 -25.49 -38.20
N VAL A 249 -47.29 -26.44 -39.12
CA VAL A 249 -47.24 -26.22 -40.56
C VAL A 249 -48.54 -25.57 -40.98
N ALA A 250 -48.47 -24.49 -41.76
CA ALA A 250 -49.54 -24.05 -42.63
C ALA A 250 -48.94 -23.53 -43.95
N HIS A 251 -48.99 -24.36 -44.98
CA HIS A 251 -49.19 -23.90 -46.36
C HIS A 251 -50.56 -23.17 -46.40
N GLN A 252 -50.87 -22.15 -47.19
CA GLN A 252 -50.66 -21.97 -48.63
C GLN A 252 -51.17 -20.52 -49.04
N PRO A 253 -51.52 -20.16 -50.30
CA PRO A 253 -50.78 -19.30 -51.22
C PRO A 253 -51.37 -17.89 -51.49
N GLY A 254 -50.55 -17.02 -52.10
CA GLY A 254 -50.94 -16.08 -53.18
C GLY A 254 -51.72 -14.80 -52.80
N GLN A 255 -51.08 -13.63 -52.95
CA GLN A 255 -51.51 -12.54 -53.85
C GLN A 255 -50.61 -11.29 -53.71
N ARG A 256 -50.15 -10.79 -54.86
CA ARG A 256 -49.76 -9.39 -55.13
C ARG A 256 -51.07 -8.57 -55.27
N PRO A 257 -51.12 -7.24 -54.98
CA PRO A 257 -50.28 -6.26 -55.69
C PRO A 257 -49.83 -4.99 -54.90
N SER A 258 -48.82 -4.34 -55.49
CA SER A 258 -48.42 -2.91 -55.47
C SER A 258 -49.07 -1.92 -54.49
N ALA A 259 -48.26 -1.19 -53.71
CA ALA A 259 -47.73 0.16 -54.05
C ALA A 259 -47.24 0.93 -52.79
N GLN A 260 -46.08 1.58 -52.94
CA GLN A 260 -45.70 2.88 -52.37
C GLN A 260 -45.85 3.17 -50.85
N ARG A 261 -44.71 3.23 -50.13
CA ARG A 261 -43.99 4.48 -49.75
C ARG A 261 -43.10 4.24 -48.51
N SER A 262 -41.81 4.46 -48.72
CA SER A 262 -40.91 5.24 -47.86
C SER A 262 -41.02 5.09 -46.33
N THR A 263 -40.13 4.29 -45.75
CA THR A 263 -39.19 4.73 -44.71
C THR A 263 -37.99 3.81 -44.76
N SER A 264 -36.84 4.36 -45.13
CA SER A 264 -35.58 3.65 -45.29
C SER A 264 -35.02 3.27 -43.93
N TRP A 265 -35.39 2.10 -43.41
CA TRP A 265 -34.56 1.40 -42.45
C TRP A 265 -33.38 0.80 -43.21
N SER A 266 -32.30 1.58 -43.23
CA SER A 266 -30.97 1.17 -43.65
C SER A 266 -30.53 0.01 -42.75
N SER A 267 -30.87 -1.20 -43.18
CA SER A 267 -30.29 -2.47 -42.77
C SER A 267 -28.83 -2.49 -43.21
N SER A 268 -28.00 -1.85 -42.40
CA SER A 268 -26.55 -1.94 -42.47
C SER A 268 -26.09 -2.58 -41.16
N LEU A 269 -26.39 -3.88 -41.01
CA LEU A 269 -25.66 -4.79 -40.12
C LEU A 269 -24.21 -4.93 -40.66
N ARG A 270 -23.50 -3.80 -40.73
CA ARG A 270 -22.06 -3.78 -40.98
C ARG A 270 -21.43 -4.39 -39.74
N LYS A 271 -20.70 -5.49 -39.95
CA LYS A 271 -19.91 -6.21 -38.96
C LYS A 271 -19.11 -5.21 -38.12
N LYS A 272 -19.59 -4.86 -36.93
CA LYS A 272 -18.79 -4.09 -35.97
C LYS A 272 -17.71 -5.02 -35.44
N ILE A 273 -16.49 -4.52 -35.32
CA ILE A 273 -15.37 -5.28 -34.77
C ILE A 273 -15.03 -4.74 -33.39
N LEU A 274 -14.82 -5.65 -32.44
CA LEU A 274 -14.29 -5.34 -31.12
C LEU A 274 -12.77 -5.25 -31.23
N VAL A 275 -12.20 -4.14 -30.76
CA VAL A 275 -10.76 -3.90 -30.77
C VAL A 275 -10.31 -3.66 -29.34
N CYS A 276 -9.38 -4.48 -28.85
CA CYS A 276 -8.71 -4.27 -27.56
C CYS A 276 -7.53 -3.33 -27.75
N LEU A 277 -7.52 -2.20 -27.03
CA LEU A 277 -6.45 -1.20 -27.11
C LEU A 277 -5.69 -1.14 -25.77
N PRO A 278 -4.47 -1.73 -25.69
CA PRO A 278 -3.68 -1.70 -24.46
C PRO A 278 -3.38 -0.27 -24.02
N GLY A 279 -3.67 0.07 -22.76
CA GLY A 279 -3.39 1.39 -22.18
C GLY A 279 -4.47 2.45 -22.36
N LEU A 280 -5.57 2.14 -23.04
CA LEU A 280 -6.75 3.02 -23.11
C LEU A 280 -7.95 2.34 -22.44
N SER A 281 -8.66 3.10 -21.62
CA SER A 281 -9.96 2.68 -21.07
C SER A 281 -11.05 3.54 -21.69
N SER A 282 -12.14 2.91 -22.14
CA SER A 282 -13.36 3.61 -22.54
C SER A 282 -13.88 4.49 -21.39
N VAL A 283 -14.73 5.45 -21.69
CA VAL A 283 -15.47 6.23 -20.68
C VAL A 283 -16.33 5.32 -19.78
N SER A 284 -16.68 4.12 -20.27
CA SER A 284 -17.33 3.05 -19.50
C SER A 284 -16.37 2.18 -18.66
N GLY A 285 -15.06 2.41 -18.71
CA GLY A 285 -14.04 1.60 -18.01
C GLY A 285 -13.69 0.28 -18.70
N GLU A 286 -14.32 -0.03 -19.84
CA GLU A 286 -14.01 -1.23 -20.61
C GLU A 286 -12.79 -1.01 -21.54
N ALA A 287 -11.92 -2.01 -21.64
CA ALA A 287 -10.72 -1.99 -22.49
C ALA A 287 -11.01 -2.29 -23.98
N GLU A 288 -12.28 -2.52 -24.31
CA GLU A 288 -12.76 -2.93 -25.62
C GLU A 288 -13.55 -1.80 -26.27
N VAL A 289 -13.14 -1.38 -27.47
CA VAL A 289 -13.85 -0.34 -28.24
C VAL A 289 -14.46 -1.00 -29.46
N VAL A 290 -15.76 -0.79 -29.64
CA VAL A 290 -16.49 -1.26 -30.83
C VAL A 290 -16.28 -0.26 -31.96
N VAL A 291 -15.57 -0.67 -33.00
CA VAL A 291 -15.22 0.19 -34.14
C VAL A 291 -15.86 -0.35 -35.42
N GLU A 292 -16.32 0.55 -36.29
CA GLU A 292 -16.72 0.17 -37.63
C GLU A 292 -15.49 -0.18 -38.48
N PRO A 293 -15.48 -1.27 -39.27
CA PRO A 293 -14.28 -1.71 -40.02
C PRO A 293 -13.66 -0.63 -40.90
N GLN A 294 -14.50 0.24 -41.47
CA GLN A 294 -14.09 1.37 -42.32
C GLN A 294 -13.33 2.47 -41.57
N ARG A 295 -13.47 2.55 -40.24
CA ARG A 295 -12.76 3.51 -39.38
C ARG A 295 -11.53 2.92 -38.68
N LEU A 296 -11.31 1.61 -38.79
CA LEU A 296 -10.16 0.95 -38.16
C LEU A 296 -8.81 1.55 -38.60
N PRO A 297 -8.58 1.86 -39.90
CA PRO A 297 -7.31 2.46 -40.31
C PRO A 297 -7.05 3.82 -39.66
N GLU A 298 -8.07 4.67 -39.51
CA GLU A 298 -7.96 5.98 -38.85
C GLU A 298 -7.64 5.83 -37.36
N VAL A 299 -8.29 4.87 -36.69
CA VAL A 299 -8.02 4.57 -35.27
C VAL A 299 -6.58 4.10 -35.07
N ILE A 300 -6.08 3.22 -35.94
CA ILE A 300 -4.68 2.75 -35.88
C ILE A 300 -3.69 3.90 -36.09
N VAL A 301 -3.91 4.78 -37.08
CA VAL A 301 -3.04 5.93 -37.34
C VAL A 301 -3.03 6.91 -36.16
N ASN A 302 -4.19 7.18 -35.57
CA ASN A 302 -4.30 8.05 -34.40
C ASN A 302 -3.63 7.46 -33.17
N LEU A 303 -3.76 6.14 -32.96
CA LEU A 303 -3.07 5.43 -31.88
C LEU A 303 -1.56 5.47 -32.06
N GLN A 304 -1.07 5.18 -33.26
CA GLN A 304 0.37 5.24 -33.57
C GLN A 304 0.93 6.66 -33.33
N ARG A 305 0.16 7.70 -33.65
CA ARG A 305 0.54 9.09 -33.39
C ARG A 305 0.52 9.42 -31.89
N ALA A 306 -0.39 8.84 -31.12
CA ALA A 306 -0.46 9.01 -29.66
C ALA A 306 0.64 8.24 -28.91
N THR A 307 1.05 7.07 -29.42
CA THR A 307 2.12 6.24 -28.85
C THR A 307 3.51 6.59 -29.37
N ALA A 308 3.63 7.46 -30.38
CA ALA A 308 4.93 7.98 -30.78
C ALA A 308 5.55 8.67 -29.55
N PRO A 309 6.81 8.33 -29.17
CA PRO A 309 7.45 8.94 -28.02
C PRO A 309 7.46 10.44 -28.25
N GLN A 310 6.61 11.15 -27.50
CA GLN A 310 6.65 12.59 -27.49
C GLN A 310 8.07 12.94 -27.09
N ARG A 311 8.80 13.62 -27.97
CA ARG A 311 10.06 14.25 -27.62
C ARG A 311 9.76 15.11 -26.41
N ILE A 312 10.15 14.61 -25.24
CA ILE A 312 10.03 15.31 -23.96
C ILE A 312 10.72 16.64 -24.19
N ALA A 313 9.92 17.71 -24.25
CA ALA A 313 10.46 19.06 -24.24
C ALA A 313 11.32 19.17 -22.97
N PRO A 314 12.51 19.79 -23.04
CA PRO A 314 13.36 19.97 -21.87
C PRO A 314 12.53 20.64 -20.76
N PHE A 315 12.38 19.93 -19.65
CA PHE A 315 11.92 20.34 -18.33
C PHE A 315 11.30 21.75 -18.29
N MET A 316 9.98 21.83 -18.41
CA MET A 316 9.29 23.02 -17.89
C MET A 316 9.29 22.91 -16.37
N PRO A 317 9.82 23.90 -15.63
CA PRO A 317 9.70 23.91 -14.18
C PRO A 317 8.21 23.91 -13.78
N PRO A 318 7.87 23.34 -12.60
CA PRO A 318 6.50 23.32 -12.11
C PRO A 318 5.92 24.73 -12.14
N SER A 319 4.64 24.83 -12.53
CA SER A 319 3.93 26.10 -12.55
C SER A 319 4.01 26.75 -11.17
N SER A 320 4.22 28.07 -11.13
CA SER A 320 4.46 28.84 -9.90
C SER A 320 3.39 28.67 -8.82
N GLY A 321 2.19 28.20 -9.17
CA GLY A 321 1.15 27.82 -8.21
C GLY A 321 1.43 26.52 -7.46
N LEU A 322 1.96 25.50 -8.15
CA LEU A 322 2.24 24.18 -7.55
C LEU A 322 3.49 24.26 -6.66
N GLN A 323 4.51 25.01 -7.08
CA GLN A 323 5.68 25.32 -6.25
C GLN A 323 5.27 26.07 -4.98
N ARG A 324 4.41 27.09 -5.07
CA ARG A 324 3.91 27.81 -3.88
C ARG A 324 3.09 26.92 -2.94
N GLN A 325 2.37 25.92 -3.44
CA GLN A 325 1.66 24.96 -2.58
C GLN A 325 2.64 24.03 -1.87
N LEU A 326 3.67 23.54 -2.56
CA LEU A 326 4.72 22.73 -1.96
C LEU A 326 5.52 23.52 -0.91
N ASP A 327 5.92 24.75 -1.22
CA ASP A 327 6.65 25.62 -0.29
C ASP A 327 5.79 25.99 0.94
N ARG A 328 4.47 26.22 0.77
CA ARG A 328 3.56 26.46 1.91
C ARG A 328 3.38 25.24 2.79
N ARG A 329 3.39 24.05 2.19
CA ARG A 329 3.23 22.80 2.94
C ARG A 329 4.51 22.45 3.70
N ALA A 330 5.68 22.64 3.08
CA ALA A 330 6.97 22.51 3.74
C ALA A 330 7.12 23.49 4.91
N ALA A 331 6.77 24.78 4.72
CA ALA A 331 6.81 25.78 5.78
C ALA A 331 5.79 25.52 6.92
N ALA A 332 4.66 24.89 6.62
CA ALA A 332 3.68 24.50 7.64
C ALA A 332 4.15 23.28 8.46
N GLU A 333 4.87 22.34 7.85
CA GLU A 333 5.45 21.19 8.53
C GLU A 333 6.62 21.61 9.44
N ASP A 334 7.47 22.54 9.01
CA ASP A 334 8.54 23.10 9.85
C ASP A 334 7.98 23.96 11.02
N SER A 335 6.84 24.62 10.81
CA SER A 335 6.14 25.39 11.84
C SER A 335 5.51 24.50 12.92
N ALA A 336 4.90 23.37 12.53
CA ALA A 336 4.22 22.48 13.45
C ALA A 336 5.17 21.77 14.43
N ASP A 337 6.41 21.49 14.01
CA ASP A 337 7.42 20.81 14.84
C ASP A 337 7.97 21.72 15.97
N SER A 338 7.81 23.04 15.87
CA SER A 338 8.24 24.01 16.90
C SER A 338 7.27 24.13 18.10
N SER A 339 6.06 23.56 18.00
CA SER A 339 5.01 23.75 19.01
C SER A 339 4.98 22.69 20.13
N LEU A 340 5.86 21.68 20.07
CA LEU A 340 5.94 20.58 21.04
C LEU A 340 7.12 20.67 22.03
N GLU A 341 7.95 21.73 21.97
CA GLU A 341 9.08 21.96 22.88
C GLU A 341 8.68 22.53 24.27
N SER A 342 7.59 22.04 24.86
CA SER A 342 7.20 22.36 26.26
C SER A 342 7.24 21.14 27.18
N TYR A 343 8.04 20.12 26.87
CA TYR A 343 8.47 19.12 27.85
C TYR A 343 9.95 19.36 28.19
N GLY A 344 10.16 20.07 29.30
CA GLY A 344 11.47 20.54 29.75
C GLY A 344 12.42 19.42 30.16
N PHE A 345 13.13 18.85 29.19
CA PHE A 345 14.45 18.24 29.43
C PHE A 345 15.51 19.33 29.24
N SER A 346 15.89 19.99 30.34
CA SER A 346 17.03 20.94 30.35
C SER A 346 18.30 20.18 29.96
N ALA A 347 19.09 20.74 29.04
CA ALA A 347 20.41 20.22 28.67
C ALA A 347 21.35 20.06 29.89
N GLU A 348 21.10 20.82 30.96
CA GLU A 348 21.81 20.66 32.24
C GLU A 348 21.60 19.27 32.86
N SER A 349 20.46 18.62 32.62
CA SER A 349 20.16 17.27 33.14
C SER A 349 21.03 16.19 32.48
N LEU A 350 21.41 16.36 31.21
CA LEU A 350 22.25 15.40 30.51
C LEU A 350 23.72 15.56 30.92
N GLU A 351 24.22 16.79 31.02
CA GLU A 351 25.58 17.06 31.51
C GLU A 351 25.77 16.59 32.96
N GLU A 352 24.78 16.79 33.83
CA GLU A 352 24.84 16.32 35.22
C GLU A 352 24.90 14.78 35.28
N ARG A 353 24.14 14.08 34.42
CA ARG A 353 24.17 12.61 34.33
C ARG A 353 25.49 12.07 33.79
N VAL A 354 26.12 12.75 32.82
CA VAL A 354 27.45 12.37 32.30
C VAL A 354 28.52 12.60 33.37
N ARG A 355 28.50 13.74 34.07
CA ARG A 355 29.41 13.99 35.20
C ARG A 355 29.23 12.99 36.32
N GLN A 356 28.00 12.57 36.61
CA GLN A 356 27.73 11.57 37.63
C GLN A 356 28.24 10.18 37.24
N ALA A 357 28.02 9.75 36.00
CA ALA A 357 28.55 8.48 35.49
C ALA A 357 30.09 8.46 35.50
N GLN A 358 30.74 9.58 35.17
CA GLN A 358 32.20 9.69 35.21
C GLN A 358 32.74 9.59 36.65
N ARG A 359 32.09 10.23 37.63
CA ARG A 359 32.47 10.09 39.05
C ARG A 359 32.32 8.66 39.57
N GLU A 360 31.30 7.93 39.11
CA GLU A 360 31.10 6.52 39.48
C GLU A 360 32.18 5.62 38.89
N LEU A 361 32.61 5.86 37.64
CA LEU A 361 33.74 5.18 37.02
C LEU A 361 35.05 5.43 37.76
N ASP A 362 35.36 6.70 38.07
CA ASP A 362 36.57 7.07 38.79
C ASP A 362 36.59 6.47 40.22
N ALA A 363 35.42 6.37 40.88
CA ALA A 363 35.29 5.75 42.20
C ALA A 363 35.52 4.23 42.18
N ILE A 364 35.16 3.56 41.08
CA ILE A 364 35.43 2.13 40.84
C ILE A 364 36.93 1.90 40.62
N GLU A 365 37.60 2.75 39.82
CA GLU A 365 39.06 2.64 39.58
C GLU A 365 39.88 2.85 40.86
N LEU A 366 39.43 3.74 41.74
CA LEU A 366 40.10 4.00 43.03
C LEU A 366 39.83 2.92 44.09
N GLY A 367 39.07 1.86 43.77
CA GLY A 367 38.80 0.75 44.68
C GLY A 367 37.99 1.11 45.92
N THR A 368 37.37 2.30 45.93
CA THR A 368 36.64 2.85 47.08
C THR A 368 35.20 2.33 47.19
N VAL A 369 34.65 1.77 46.10
CA VAL A 369 33.28 1.26 46.06
C VAL A 369 33.26 -0.14 45.47
N ARG A 370 32.74 -1.13 46.20
CA ARG A 370 32.46 -2.46 45.64
C ARG A 370 31.28 -2.35 44.67
N PRO A 371 31.38 -2.87 43.43
CA PRO A 371 30.32 -2.75 42.44
C PRO A 371 29.04 -3.44 42.94
N SER A 372 27.99 -2.64 43.14
CA SER A 372 26.65 -3.15 43.42
C SER A 372 26.12 -3.81 42.14
N SER A 373 25.69 -5.07 42.23
CA SER A 373 25.35 -5.95 41.11
C SER A 373 24.05 -5.58 40.37
N ARG A 374 23.79 -4.29 40.14
CA ARG A 374 22.66 -3.79 39.36
C ARG A 374 23.06 -2.56 38.56
N VAL A 375 23.78 -2.78 37.47
CA VAL A 375 23.76 -1.85 36.34
C VAL A 375 23.05 -2.58 35.21
N THR A 376 21.77 -2.27 35.05
CA THR A 376 21.01 -2.60 33.85
C THR A 376 21.47 -1.60 32.80
N LEU A 377 22.32 -2.06 31.86
CA LEU A 377 22.66 -1.27 30.67
C LEU A 377 21.37 -1.09 29.85
N LEU A 378 21.00 0.18 29.63
CA LEU A 378 19.98 0.59 28.67
C LEU A 378 20.58 0.62 27.27
#